data_AF-A0A966S6B0-F1
#
_entry.id   AF-A0A966S6B0-F1
#
_cell.length_a   1.000
_cell.length_b   1.000
_cell.length_c   1.000
_cell.angle_alpha   90.00
_cell.angle_beta   90.00
_cell.angle_gamma   90.00
#
_symmetry.space_group_name_H-M   'P 1'
#
loop_
_entity.id
_entity.type
_entity.pdbx_description
1 polymer ?
#
loop_
_entity_poly.entity_id
_entity_poly.type
_entity_poly.pdbx_seq_one_letter_code
_entity_poly.pdbx_strand_id
1 'polypeptide(L)' 'MEFTPPGGSLLQVTSVVGNLIPSDTALSTMILWFEKDGSNHFHYEVSVPTPGKWTLEFDATLEDGSTALYTTPVMFES' A
#
# COMPACT_ATOMS: atom_id res chain seq x y z
N MET A 1 6.78 4.60 -4.39
CA MET A 1 6.54 5.40 -3.16
C MET A 1 7.02 4.56 -1.98
N GLU A 2 7.69 5.14 -0.98
CA GLU A 2 8.21 4.39 0.18
C GLU A 2 7.20 4.41 1.34
N PHE A 3 7.02 3.28 2.03
CA PHE A 3 6.14 3.17 3.19
C PHE A 3 6.78 2.35 4.32
N THR A 4 6.64 2.83 5.56
CA THR A 4 7.00 2.10 6.79
C THR A 4 5.72 1.86 7.60
N PRO A 5 5.24 0.60 7.70
CA PRO A 5 4.11 0.26 8.55
C PRO A 5 4.42 0.61 10.02
N PRO A 6 3.44 1.02 10.84
CA PRO A 6 3.63 1.30 12.27
C PRO A 6 4.03 0.08 13.12
N GLY A 7 4.60 -0.97 12.54
CA GLY A 7 5.42 -1.98 13.22
C GLY A 7 6.78 -1.45 13.71
N GLY A 8 6.92 -0.14 13.92
CA GLY A 8 8.16 0.51 14.36
C GLY A 8 8.64 0.12 15.77
N SER A 9 8.05 -0.87 16.44
CA SER A 9 8.60 -1.33 17.72
C SER A 9 8.41 -2.79 18.14
N LEU A 10 7.58 -3.67 17.54
CA LEU A 10 7.41 -5.02 18.13
C LEU A 10 7.29 -6.24 17.19
N LEU A 11 6.87 -6.12 15.92
CA LEU A 11 6.75 -7.28 15.04
C LEU A 11 7.13 -6.95 13.60
N GLN A 12 7.88 -7.85 12.96
CA GLN A 12 8.30 -7.69 11.58
C GLN A 12 7.13 -7.91 10.62
N VAL A 13 7.02 -7.08 9.59
CA VAL A 13 6.09 -7.28 8.48
C VAL A 13 6.71 -8.28 7.49
N THR A 14 5.95 -9.32 7.18
CA THR A 14 6.37 -10.45 6.34
C THR A 14 5.86 -10.29 4.90
N SER A 15 4.68 -9.71 4.71
CA SER A 15 4.12 -9.42 3.40
C SER A 15 3.18 -8.21 3.45
N VAL A 16 3.04 -7.54 2.30
CA VAL A 16 2.07 -6.46 2.10
C VAL A 16 1.32 -6.74 0.81
N VAL A 17 0.00 -6.67 0.86
CA VAL A 17 -0.88 -6.66 -0.31
C VAL A 17 -1.72 -5.41 -0.27
N GLY A 18 -1.99 -4.78 -1.42
CA GLY A 18 -2.77 -3.56 -1.40
C GLY A 18 -3.60 -3.33 -2.64
N ASN A 19 -4.53 -2.40 -2.49
CA ASN A 19 -5.44 -1.91 -3.49
C ASN A 19 -5.22 -0.39 -3.64
N LEU A 20 -5.28 0.07 -4.89
CA LEU A 20 -5.36 1.48 -5.22
C LEU A 20 -6.76 1.77 -5.76
N ILE A 21 -7.54 2.49 -4.96
CA ILE A 21 -8.96 2.73 -5.19
C ILE A 21 -9.15 4.14 -5.74
N PRO A 22 -9.67 4.31 -6.96
CA PRO A 22 -9.88 5.65 -7.53
C PRO A 22 -11.02 6.37 -6.81
N SER A 23 -10.92 7.70 -6.68
CA SER A 23 -12.09 8.50 -6.26
C SER A 23 -13.15 8.59 -7.37
N ASP A 24 -12.74 8.42 -8.63
CA ASP A 24 -13.66 8.31 -9.77
C ASP A 24 -14.16 6.86 -9.91
N THR A 25 -15.46 6.68 -9.69
CA THR A 25 -16.14 5.38 -9.75
C THR A 25 -16.19 4.76 -11.16
N ALA A 26 -15.84 5.52 -12.21
CA ALA A 26 -15.71 4.99 -13.56
C ALA A 26 -14.40 4.20 -13.77
N LEU A 27 -13.41 4.38 -12.88
CA LEU A 27 -12.13 3.68 -12.91
C LEU A 27 -12.17 2.42 -12.04
N SER A 28 -11.36 1.42 -12.40
CA SER A 28 -11.26 0.18 -11.63
C SER A 28 -10.23 0.28 -10.52
N THR A 29 -10.47 -0.41 -9.39
CA THR A 29 -9.46 -0.64 -8.36
C THR A 29 -8.29 -1.42 -8.95
N MET A 30 -7.07 -0.97 -8.65
CA MET A 30 -5.84 -1.62 -9.09
C MET A 30 -5.23 -2.42 -7.94
N ILE A 31 -4.78 -3.64 -8.20
CA ILE A 31 -4.04 -4.44 -7.21
C ILE A 31 -2.58 -4.00 -7.24
N LEU A 32 -2.01 -3.76 -6.07
CA LEU A 32 -0.62 -3.39 -5.87
C LEU A 32 0.18 -4.58 -5.35
N TRP A 33 1.34 -4.79 -5.97
CA TRP A 33 2.32 -5.78 -5.57
C TRP A 33 3.49 -5.06 -4.92
N PHE A 34 3.75 -5.40 -3.67
CA PHE A 34 4.82 -4.79 -2.88
C PHE A 34 6.04 -5.70 -2.85
N GLU A 35 7.19 -5.14 -3.19
CA GLU A 35 8.50 -5.78 -3.06
C GLU A 35 9.14 -5.34 -1.74
N LYS A 36 9.65 -6.29 -0.97
CA LYS A 36 10.38 -5.99 0.26
C LYS A 36 11.78 -5.50 -0.09
N ASP A 37 12.09 -4.25 0.24
CA ASP A 37 13.40 -3.62 0.01
C ASP A 37 14.25 -3.49 1.29
N GLY A 38 13.64 -3.75 2.46
CA GLY A 38 14.31 -3.71 3.76
C GLY A 38 13.48 -4.28 4.89
N SER A 39 13.96 -4.15 6.13
CA SER A 39 13.20 -4.58 7.30
C SER A 39 12.02 -3.63 7.52
N ASN A 40 10.79 -4.09 7.31
CA ASN A 40 9.58 -3.25 7.34
C ASN A 40 9.59 -2.11 6.31
N HIS A 41 10.39 -2.24 5.25
CA HIS A 41 10.36 -1.34 4.11
C HIS A 41 9.88 -2.14 2.90
N PHE A 42 8.93 -1.55 2.18
CA PHE A 42 8.32 -2.12 1.00
C PHE A 42 8.18 -1.06 -0.07
N HIS A 43 8.50 -1.45 -1.29
CA HIS A 43 8.40 -0.65 -2.49
C HIS A 43 7.27 -1.18 -3.37
N TYR A 44 6.58 -0.27 -4.06
CA TYR A 44 5.67 -0.63 -5.14
C TYR A 44 5.78 0.40 -6.26
N GLU A 45 5.63 -0.09 -7.48
CA GLU A 45 5.51 0.72 -8.68
C GLU A 45 4.10 0.59 -9.24
N VAL A 46 3.50 1.73 -9.60
CA VAL A 46 2.18 1.78 -10.22
C VAL A 46 2.13 2.94 -11.18
N SER A 47 1.48 2.73 -12.33
CA SER A 47 1.08 3.80 -13.24
C SER A 47 -0.44 3.90 -13.24
N VAL A 48 -0.95 5.05 -12.82
CA VAL A 48 -2.39 5.31 -12.82
C VAL A 48 -2.84 5.81 -14.20
N PRO A 49 -4.04 5.43 -14.66
CA PRO A 49 -4.55 5.87 -15.96
C PRO A 49 -4.87 7.37 -16.00
N THR A 50 -5.13 7.97 -14.82
CA THR A 50 -5.47 9.38 -14.69
C THR A 50 -4.82 9.97 -13.43
N PRO A 51 -4.23 11.18 -13.51
CA PRO A 51 -3.90 11.95 -12.33
C PRO A 51 -5.14 12.18 -11.47
N GLY A 52 -4.95 12.44 -10.18
CA GLY A 52 -6.07 12.66 -9.28
C GLY A 52 -5.94 11.90 -7.96
N LYS A 53 -7.01 11.97 -7.18
CA LYS A 53 -7.06 11.45 -5.81
C LYS A 53 -7.40 9.97 -5.85
N TRP A 54 -6.55 9.18 -5.22
CA TRP A 54 -6.77 7.76 -5.01
C TRP A 54 -6.69 7.47 -3.51
N THR A 55 -7.23 6.33 -3.11
CA THR A 55 -7.07 5.79 -1.76
C THR A 55 -6.21 4.55 -1.88
N LEU A 56 -5.07 4.59 -1.19
CA LEU A 56 -4.22 3.44 -1.01
C LEU A 56 -4.70 2.67 0.23
N GLU A 57 -5.09 1.42 0.03
CA GLU A 57 -5.47 0.48 1.08
C GLU A 57 -4.50 -0.69 1.04
N PHE A 58 -3.94 -1.10 2.17
CA PHE A 58 -3.12 -2.31 2.22
C PHE A 58 -3.20 -3.03 3.56
N ASP A 59 -3.05 -4.35 3.45
CA ASP A 59 -2.97 -5.29 4.55
C ASP A 59 -1.50 -5.70 4.72
N ALA A 60 -0.94 -5.43 5.89
CA ALA A 60 0.38 -5.87 6.28
C ALA A 60 0.25 -7.12 7.17
N THR A 61 0.84 -8.24 6.74
CA THR A 61 0.92 -9.45 7.57
C THR A 61 2.14 -9.35 8.47
N LEU A 62 1.94 -9.49 9.77
CA LEU A 62 2.99 -9.51 10.79
C LEU A 62 3.54 -10.93 10.98
N GLU A 63 4.72 -11.04 11.57
CA GLU A 63 5.40 -12.32 11.82
C GLU A 63 4.60 -13.28 12.72
N ASP A 64 3.75 -12.74 13.60
CA ASP A 64 2.84 -13.54 14.44
C ASP A 64 1.58 -14.02 13.69
N GLY A 65 1.47 -13.71 12.40
CA GLY A 65 0.34 -14.05 11.53
C GLY A 65 -0.85 -13.09 11.64
N SER A 66 -0.78 -12.07 12.48
CA SER A 66 -1.82 -11.03 12.53
C SER A 66 -1.74 -10.10 11.32
N THR A 67 -2.84 -9.41 11.02
CA THR A 67 -2.92 -8.46 9.91
C THR A 67 -3.22 -7.07 10.43
N ALA A 68 -2.48 -6.08 9.93
CA ALA A 68 -2.74 -4.68 10.18
C ALA A 68 -3.19 -3.99 8.88
N LEU A 69 -4.39 -3.40 8.92
CA LEU A 69 -4.98 -2.65 7.82
C LEU A 69 -4.56 -1.19 7.88
N TYR A 70 -4.20 -0.64 6.72
CA TYR A 70 -3.87 0.76 6.57
C TYR A 70 -4.58 1.35 5.37
N THR A 71 -5.08 2.56 5.54
CA THR A 71 -5.75 3.31 4.48
C THR A 71 -5.23 4.73 4.49
N THR A 72 -4.75 5.21 3.35
CA THR A 72 -4.24 6.56 3.20
C THR A 72 -4.63 7.16 1.84
N PRO A 73 -5.11 8.41 1.78
CA PRO A 73 -5.29 9.08 0.50
C PRO A 73 -3.93 9.38 -0.13
N VAL A 74 -3.83 9.19 -1.44
CA VAL A 74 -2.66 9.54 -2.25
C VAL A 74 -3.07 10.42 -3.43
N MET A 75 -2.17 11.32 -3.82
CA MET A 75 -2.37 12.28 -4.90
C MET A 75 -1.36 11.98 -6.00
N PHE A 76 -1.84 11.63 -7.19
CA PHE A 76 -0.99 11.47 -8.37
C PHE A 76 -1.02 12.75 -9.19
N GLU A 77 0.17 13.31 -9.42
CA GLU A 77 0.39 14.47 -10.28
C GLU A 77 0.71 14.02 -11.72
N SER A 78 0.51 14.92 -12.68
CA SER A 78 0.71 14.70 -14.13
C SER A 78 2.15 14.84 -14.57
#